data_AF-A0A504J9W8-F1
#
_entry.id   AF-A0A504J9W8-F1
#
_cell.length_a   1.000
_cell.length_b   1.000
_cell.length_c   1.000
_cell.angle_alpha   90.00
_cell.angle_beta   90.00
_cell.angle_gamma   90.00
#
_symmetry.space_group_name_H-M   'P 1'
#
loop_
_entity.id
_entity.type
_entity.pdbx_description
1 polymer ?
#
loop_
_entity_poly.entity_id
_entity_poly.type
_entity_poly.pdbx_seq_one_letter_code
_entity_poly.pdbx_strand_id
1 'polypeptide(L)'
;MLTTIEYTVTAIVCLISAIVIQRIFSKEKRRGADQNAIEGIKWFGLAIFVWGLGALVNLILITWLEWSFTNKTLIYFGVLVSLANSLFIILSLPSIEHQQNPGILVRMVQRFTIKEFVGLYSGILSMITFVFIATSYGNAEISNNFIWLIDIPISIVVAISLLFELNKAFVSRQMKFMYLPTFALFILIVIAVSHRIIPQDKVLQYIDQQFWSMLGSITAISFKFLFILLFSILLYSWKFLSEKEQQQSITQKLEVQNSKLRNTIEKLELANESHLDTIKSLKKSIKELRQTTKIELSDRQKEVLGYLAYYGDDKSYTEIAEEMNISVDGFQTHIYQIKKMLNVSGAGGKGQLITFAKTNDFLQFTPFRK
;
A
#
# COMPACT_ATOMS: atom_id res chain seq x y z
N MET A 1 12.25 -45.38 22.72
CA MET A 1 12.34 -44.13 23.52
C MET A 1 12.78 -42.95 22.65
N LEU A 2 13.94 -42.98 22.00
CA LEU A 2 14.41 -41.90 21.09
C LEU A 2 13.44 -41.59 19.94
N THR A 3 12.90 -42.61 19.28
CA THR A 3 11.88 -42.47 18.23
C THR A 3 10.58 -41.85 18.74
N THR A 4 10.15 -42.21 19.94
CA THR A 4 8.99 -41.60 20.61
C THR A 4 9.25 -40.12 20.90
N ILE A 5 10.44 -39.76 21.38
CA ILE A 5 10.85 -38.37 21.61
C ILE A 5 10.83 -37.59 20.29
N GLU A 6 11.38 -38.16 19.21
CA GLU A 6 11.35 -37.53 17.88
C GLU A 6 9.93 -37.21 17.42
N TYR A 7 9.01 -38.18 17.50
CA TYR A 7 7.62 -37.96 17.10
C TYR A 7 6.92 -36.95 18.00
N THR A 8 7.14 -36.99 19.32
CA THR A 8 6.57 -36.01 20.26
C THR A 8 7.04 -34.59 19.94
N VAL A 9 8.35 -34.39 19.82
CA VAL A 9 8.93 -33.07 19.52
C VAL A 9 8.46 -32.58 18.15
N THR A 10 8.47 -33.45 17.13
CA THR A 10 8.01 -33.11 15.78
C THR A 10 6.53 -32.72 15.78
N ALA A 11 5.67 -33.49 16.45
CA ALA A 11 4.25 -33.21 16.53
C ALA A 11 3.98 -31.86 17.21
N ILE A 12 4.58 -31.61 18.38
CA ILE A 12 4.38 -30.36 19.14
C ILE A 12 4.85 -29.15 18.32
N VAL A 13 6.10 -29.17 17.85
CA VAL A 13 6.69 -28.03 17.14
C VAL A 13 5.94 -27.77 15.84
N CYS A 14 5.70 -28.79 15.03
CA CYS A 14 5.06 -28.60 13.74
C CYS A 14 3.59 -28.18 13.88
N LEU A 15 2.81 -28.76 14.80
CA LEU A 15 1.40 -28.38 14.97
C LEU A 15 1.26 -26.96 15.50
N ILE A 16 2.08 -26.56 16.48
CA ILE A 16 2.08 -25.17 16.98
C ILE A 16 2.48 -24.20 15.86
N SER A 17 3.57 -24.49 15.13
CA SER A 17 4.01 -23.65 14.01
C SER A 17 2.96 -23.57 12.90
N ALA A 18 2.26 -24.67 12.59
CA ALA A 18 1.18 -24.68 11.61
C ALA A 18 0.02 -23.76 12.03
N ILE A 19 -0.35 -23.74 13.31
CA ILE A 19 -1.38 -22.82 13.83
C ILE A 19 -0.94 -21.36 13.70
N VAL A 20 0.33 -21.06 14.03
CA VAL A 20 0.89 -19.71 13.87
C VAL A 20 0.84 -19.27 12.41
N ILE A 21 1.28 -20.13 11.48
CA ILE A 21 1.26 -19.84 10.05
C ILE A 21 -0.17 -19.69 9.53
N GLN A 22 -1.12 -20.49 10.02
CA GLN A 22 -2.53 -20.35 9.67
C GLN A 22 -3.13 -19.00 10.09
N ARG A 23 -2.70 -18.47 11.25
CA ARG A 23 -3.06 -17.12 11.68
C ARG A 23 -2.45 -16.06 10.77
N ILE A 24 -1.18 -16.23 10.37
CA ILE A 24 -0.51 -15.33 9.42
C ILE A 24 -1.25 -15.34 8.07
N PHE A 25 -1.55 -16.53 7.53
CA PHE A 25 -2.34 -16.71 6.31
C PHE A 25 -3.67 -15.96 6.37
N SER A 26 -4.43 -16.15 7.45
CA SER A 26 -5.75 -15.50 7.62
C SER A 26 -5.63 -13.98 7.69
N LYS A 27 -4.57 -13.48 8.32
CA LYS A 27 -4.29 -12.03 8.43
C LYS A 27 -3.90 -11.42 7.09
N GLU A 28 -2.99 -12.06 6.35
CA GLU A 28 -2.54 -11.56 5.04
C GLU A 28 -3.64 -11.65 3.98
N LYS A 29 -4.48 -12.69 4.02
CA LYS A 29 -5.67 -12.78 3.18
C LYS A 29 -6.65 -11.62 3.41
N ARG A 30 -6.84 -11.20 4.67
CA ARG A 30 -7.72 -10.05 5.01
C ARG A 30 -7.14 -8.71 4.58
N ARG A 31 -5.82 -8.60 4.47
CA ARG A 31 -5.11 -7.38 4.06
C ARG A 31 -5.08 -7.17 2.55
N GLY A 32 -5.47 -8.18 1.77
CA GLY A 32 -5.39 -8.14 0.31
C GLY A 32 -3.94 -8.19 -0.19
N ALA A 33 -3.07 -8.93 0.50
CA ALA A 33 -1.71 -9.19 0.03
C ALA A 33 -1.72 -9.92 -1.32
N ASP A 34 -0.58 -9.95 -2.00
CA ASP A 34 -0.44 -10.62 -3.30
C ASP A 34 -0.90 -12.09 -3.24
N GLN A 35 -1.59 -12.53 -4.29
CA GLN A 35 -2.22 -13.85 -4.32
C GLN A 35 -1.16 -14.97 -4.35
N ASN A 36 -0.02 -14.76 -5.00
CA ASN A 36 1.05 -15.76 -5.03
C ASN A 36 1.69 -15.90 -3.65
N ALA A 37 1.89 -14.79 -2.93
CA ALA A 37 2.41 -14.81 -1.55
C ALA A 37 1.45 -15.54 -0.60
N ILE A 38 0.14 -15.29 -0.71
CA ILE A 38 -0.90 -15.96 0.09
C ILE A 38 -0.90 -17.48 -0.17
N GLU A 39 -0.79 -17.90 -1.42
CA GLU A 39 -0.70 -19.32 -1.78
C GLU A 39 0.56 -19.98 -1.23
N GLY A 40 1.70 -19.28 -1.25
CA GLY A 40 2.95 -19.75 -0.67
C GLY A 40 2.83 -20.04 0.82
N ILE A 41 2.26 -19.10 1.57
CA ILE A 41 2.01 -19.24 3.02
C ILE A 41 1.11 -20.45 3.28
N LYS A 42 0.06 -20.65 2.45
CA LYS A 42 -0.85 -21.79 2.57
C LYS A 42 -0.12 -23.12 2.38
N TRP A 43 0.61 -23.27 1.27
CA TRP A 43 1.30 -24.52 0.95
C TRP A 43 2.40 -24.84 1.97
N PHE A 44 3.14 -23.83 2.40
CA PHE A 44 4.12 -24.00 3.46
C PHE A 44 3.49 -24.41 4.80
N GLY A 45 2.37 -23.77 5.19
CA GLY A 45 1.62 -24.15 6.39
C GLY A 45 1.12 -25.60 6.32
N LEU A 46 0.64 -26.04 5.15
CA LEU A 46 0.23 -27.44 4.92
C LEU A 46 1.40 -28.41 4.99
N ALA A 47 2.59 -28.04 4.48
CA ALA A 47 3.80 -28.85 4.57
C ALA A 47 4.16 -29.15 6.03
N ILE A 48 4.17 -28.12 6.88
CA ILE A 48 4.44 -28.27 8.32
C ILE A 48 3.32 -29.05 9.00
N PHE A 49 2.06 -28.75 8.68
CA PHE A 49 0.92 -29.42 9.27
C PHE A 49 0.96 -30.93 9.03
N VAL A 50 1.27 -31.37 7.81
CA VAL A 50 1.35 -32.81 7.49
C VAL A 50 2.49 -33.51 8.24
N TRP A 51 3.65 -32.87 8.43
CA TRP A 51 4.68 -33.43 9.31
C TRP A 51 4.20 -33.57 10.75
N GLY A 52 3.53 -32.54 11.29
CA GLY A 52 3.01 -32.57 12.66
C GLY A 52 1.92 -33.63 12.85
N LEU A 53 0.96 -33.69 11.94
CA LEU A 53 -0.12 -34.67 11.96
C LEU A 53 0.42 -36.10 11.77
N GLY A 54 1.35 -36.30 10.83
CA GLY A 54 1.96 -37.61 10.61
C GLY A 54 2.74 -38.12 11.83
N ALA A 55 3.47 -37.23 12.51
CA ALA A 55 4.15 -37.57 13.76
C ALA A 55 3.17 -37.89 14.90
N LEU A 56 2.06 -37.13 15.01
CA LEU A 56 1.00 -37.39 15.98
C LEU A 56 0.35 -38.76 15.75
N VAL A 57 -0.02 -39.07 14.50
CA VAL A 57 -0.62 -40.36 14.13
C VAL A 57 0.34 -41.50 14.45
N ASN A 58 1.61 -41.39 14.07
CA ASN A 58 2.62 -42.40 14.40
C ASN A 58 2.75 -42.59 15.92
N LEU A 59 2.75 -41.50 16.69
CA LEU A 59 2.80 -41.56 18.14
C LEU A 59 1.60 -42.34 18.69
N ILE A 60 0.37 -42.02 18.25
CA ILE A 60 -0.85 -42.73 18.68
C ILE A 60 -0.79 -44.22 18.31
N LEU A 61 -0.37 -44.55 17.09
CA LEU A 61 -0.27 -45.93 16.64
C LEU A 61 0.77 -46.74 17.45
N ILE A 62 1.88 -46.10 17.83
CA ILE A 62 2.93 -46.75 18.61
C ILE A 62 2.55 -46.87 20.09
N THR A 63 1.98 -45.81 20.70
CA THR A 63 1.74 -45.77 22.14
C THR A 63 0.39 -46.36 22.55
N TRP A 64 -0.64 -46.23 21.72
CA TRP A 64 -1.99 -46.66 22.07
C TRP A 64 -2.36 -48.00 21.45
N LEU A 65 -1.89 -48.27 20.23
CA LEU A 65 -2.10 -49.53 19.52
C LEU A 65 -0.91 -50.50 19.65
N GLU A 66 0.14 -50.10 20.37
CA GLU A 66 1.36 -50.89 20.62
C GLU A 66 2.04 -51.43 19.34
N TRP A 67 1.91 -50.72 18.22
CA TRP A 67 2.54 -51.13 16.97
C TRP A 67 4.06 -51.06 17.06
N SER A 68 4.74 -52.08 16.51
CA SER A 68 6.19 -52.04 16.39
C SER A 68 6.64 -50.94 15.42
N PHE A 69 7.78 -50.31 15.71
CA PHE A 69 8.39 -49.29 14.84
C PHE A 69 8.76 -49.85 13.45
N THR A 70 8.87 -51.18 13.33
CA THR A 70 9.18 -51.88 12.09
C THR A 70 7.94 -52.31 11.31
N ASN A 71 6.73 -52.00 11.78
CA ASN A 71 5.50 -52.36 11.08
C ASN A 71 5.46 -51.70 9.68
N LYS A 72 5.33 -52.54 8.63
CA LYS A 72 5.31 -52.08 7.23
C LYS A 72 4.26 -50.99 6.98
N THR A 73 3.08 -51.12 7.59
CA THR A 73 2.00 -50.14 7.44
C THR A 73 2.38 -48.76 7.99
N LEU A 74 3.06 -48.74 9.13
CA LEU A 74 3.58 -47.50 9.74
C LEU A 74 4.62 -46.83 8.84
N ILE A 75 5.48 -47.64 8.21
CA ILE A 75 6.53 -47.16 7.29
C ILE A 75 5.91 -46.61 6.00
N TYR A 76 4.94 -47.30 5.40
CA TYR A 76 4.21 -46.78 4.24
C TYR A 76 3.48 -45.47 4.54
N PHE A 77 2.85 -45.35 5.72
CA PHE A 77 2.24 -44.11 6.15
C PHE A 77 3.30 -42.99 6.33
N GLY A 78 4.46 -43.31 6.90
CA GLY A 78 5.58 -42.39 7.02
C GLY A 78 6.10 -41.89 5.67
N VAL A 79 6.22 -42.77 4.68
CA VAL A 79 6.57 -42.40 3.30
C VAL A 79 5.51 -41.50 2.69
N LEU A 80 4.23 -41.83 2.83
CA LEU A 80 3.12 -41.00 2.34
C LEU A 80 3.18 -39.57 2.93
N VAL A 81 3.39 -39.46 4.25
CA VAL A 81 3.55 -38.16 4.93
C VAL A 81 4.74 -37.38 4.39
N SER A 82 5.88 -38.03 4.16
CA SER A 82 7.10 -37.40 3.63
C SER A 82 6.91 -36.88 2.20
N LEU A 83 6.24 -37.67 1.36
CA LEU A 83 5.92 -37.31 -0.02
C LEU A 83 4.89 -36.17 -0.10
N ALA A 84 3.85 -36.22 0.72
CA ALA A 84 2.87 -35.14 0.82
C ALA A 84 3.52 -33.83 1.29
N ASN A 85 4.45 -33.91 2.24
CA ASN A 85 5.23 -32.75 2.65
C ASN A 85 6.09 -32.22 1.49
N SER A 86 6.83 -33.08 0.79
CA SER A 86 7.64 -32.70 -0.37
C SER A 86 6.80 -31.98 -1.44
N LEU A 87 5.61 -32.48 -1.74
CA LEU A 87 4.67 -31.83 -2.66
C LEU A 87 4.31 -30.41 -2.22
N PHE A 88 3.94 -30.24 -0.94
CA PHE A 88 3.56 -28.93 -0.43
C PHE A 88 4.73 -27.95 -0.36
N ILE A 89 5.95 -28.43 -0.13
CA ILE A 89 7.15 -27.60 -0.25
C ILE A 89 7.33 -27.16 -1.72
N ILE A 90 7.23 -28.09 -2.68
CA ILE A 90 7.37 -27.76 -4.11
C ILE A 90 6.36 -26.71 -4.55
N LEU A 91 5.11 -26.84 -4.09
CA LEU A 91 4.04 -25.88 -4.38
C LEU A 91 4.22 -24.52 -3.71
N SER A 92 5.03 -24.43 -2.64
CA SER A 92 5.33 -23.15 -1.99
C SER A 92 6.52 -22.40 -2.61
N LEU A 93 7.40 -23.10 -3.35
CA LEU A 93 8.59 -22.49 -3.96
C LEU A 93 8.29 -21.34 -4.93
N PRO A 94 7.28 -21.41 -5.83
CA PRO A 94 6.97 -20.31 -6.75
C PRO A 94 6.62 -18.99 -6.07
N SER A 95 6.16 -19.04 -4.83
CA SER A 95 5.82 -17.87 -4.02
C SER A 95 7.03 -17.20 -3.36
N ILE A 96 8.22 -17.79 -3.49
CA ILE A 96 9.46 -17.19 -3.00
C ILE A 96 9.94 -16.15 -4.04
N GLU A 97 9.63 -14.90 -3.78
CA GLU A 97 10.05 -13.79 -4.65
C GLU A 97 11.55 -13.52 -4.57
N HIS A 98 12.19 -13.46 -5.74
CA HIS A 98 13.56 -13.02 -5.92
C HIS A 98 13.77 -12.45 -7.34
N GLN A 99 14.77 -11.58 -7.52
CA GLN A 99 15.03 -10.90 -8.81
C GLN A 99 15.70 -11.79 -9.88
N GLN A 100 16.18 -12.98 -9.51
CA GLN A 100 16.90 -13.88 -10.42
C GLN A 100 15.97 -14.85 -11.18
N ASN A 101 16.49 -15.52 -12.19
CA ASN A 101 15.72 -16.53 -12.93
C ASN A 101 15.35 -17.72 -12.00
N PRO A 102 14.08 -18.14 -11.99
CA PRO A 102 13.63 -19.26 -11.17
C PRO A 102 14.32 -20.57 -11.56
N GLY A 103 14.54 -21.44 -10.59
CA GLY A 103 15.09 -22.78 -10.79
C GLY A 103 14.24 -23.62 -11.76
N ILE A 104 14.81 -24.72 -12.28
CA ILE A 104 14.13 -25.60 -13.23
C ILE A 104 12.83 -26.17 -12.62
N LEU A 105 12.87 -26.56 -11.34
CA LEU A 105 11.70 -27.11 -10.65
C LEU A 105 10.59 -26.06 -10.51
N VAL A 106 10.93 -24.83 -10.13
CA VAL A 106 9.96 -23.72 -10.01
C VAL A 106 9.33 -23.40 -11.36
N ARG A 107 10.13 -23.35 -12.43
CA ARG A 107 9.63 -23.16 -13.80
C ARG A 107 8.71 -24.29 -14.26
N MET A 108 8.98 -25.53 -13.84
CA MET A 108 8.11 -26.67 -14.13
C MET A 108 6.77 -26.51 -13.40
N VAL A 109 6.77 -26.19 -12.11
CA VAL A 109 5.53 -25.97 -11.33
C VAL A 109 4.71 -24.82 -11.91
N GLN A 110 5.35 -23.71 -12.28
CA GLN A 110 4.68 -22.54 -12.87
C GLN A 110 4.07 -22.81 -14.25
N ARG A 111 4.56 -23.82 -14.99
CA ARG A 111 4.00 -24.20 -16.30
C ARG A 111 2.68 -24.97 -16.21
N PHE A 112 2.42 -25.61 -15.07
CA PHE A 112 1.21 -26.39 -14.85
C PHE A 112 0.26 -25.63 -13.93
N THR A 113 -1.04 -25.87 -14.08
CA THR A 113 -1.96 -25.48 -13.01
C THR A 113 -1.70 -26.34 -11.77
N ILE A 114 -2.03 -25.83 -10.58
CA ILE A 114 -1.87 -26.57 -9.32
C ILE A 114 -2.52 -27.97 -9.40
N LYS A 115 -3.71 -28.06 -10.00
CA LYS A 115 -4.44 -29.33 -10.14
C LYS A 115 -3.71 -30.32 -11.05
N GLU A 116 -3.21 -29.85 -12.19
CA GLU A 116 -2.44 -30.69 -13.12
C GLU A 116 -1.14 -31.16 -12.50
N PHE A 117 -0.41 -30.28 -11.81
CA PHE A 117 0.84 -30.65 -11.16
C PHE A 117 0.62 -31.68 -10.05
N VAL A 118 -0.40 -31.49 -9.21
CA VAL A 118 -0.79 -32.48 -8.19
C VAL A 118 -1.19 -33.81 -8.83
N GLY A 119 -1.96 -33.77 -9.93
CA GLY A 119 -2.33 -34.97 -10.70
C GLY A 119 -1.11 -35.72 -11.24
N LEU A 120 -0.17 -35.01 -11.86
CA LEU A 120 1.06 -35.57 -12.39
C LEU A 120 1.95 -36.16 -11.28
N TYR A 121 2.15 -35.40 -10.20
CA TYR A 121 2.96 -35.83 -9.04
C TYR A 121 2.38 -37.09 -8.38
N SER A 122 1.06 -37.10 -8.13
CA SER A 122 0.36 -38.25 -7.55
C SER A 122 0.33 -39.46 -8.49
N GLY A 123 0.22 -39.26 -9.81
CA GLY A 123 0.30 -40.33 -10.81
C GLY A 123 1.67 -41.00 -10.83
N ILE A 124 2.76 -40.22 -10.88
CA ILE A 124 4.13 -40.76 -10.81
C ILE A 124 4.35 -41.51 -9.51
N LEU A 125 3.91 -40.93 -8.38
CA LEU A 125 4.04 -41.59 -7.08
C LEU A 125 3.24 -42.87 -7.00
N SER A 126 1.99 -42.89 -7.49
CA SER A 126 1.17 -44.11 -7.50
C SER A 126 1.85 -45.23 -8.28
N MET A 127 2.47 -44.92 -9.42
CA MET A 127 3.24 -45.88 -10.21
C MET A 127 4.45 -46.41 -9.43
N ILE A 128 5.25 -45.53 -8.81
CA ILE A 128 6.43 -45.94 -8.03
C ILE A 128 5.99 -46.76 -6.81
N THR A 129 5.00 -46.29 -6.05
CA THR A 129 4.45 -46.98 -4.89
C THR A 129 3.91 -48.37 -5.28
N PHE A 130 3.22 -48.49 -6.41
CA PHE A 130 2.74 -49.78 -6.91
C PHE A 130 3.88 -50.77 -7.17
N VAL A 131 4.95 -50.33 -7.85
CA VAL A 131 6.14 -51.16 -8.10
C VAL A 131 6.76 -51.64 -6.78
N PHE A 132 6.94 -50.75 -5.80
CA PHE A 132 7.53 -51.10 -4.52
C PHE A 132 6.63 -52.00 -3.66
N ILE A 133 5.31 -51.80 -3.67
CA ILE A 133 4.36 -52.68 -2.99
C ILE A 133 4.41 -54.06 -3.64
N ALA A 134 4.28 -54.16 -4.96
CA ALA A 134 4.32 -55.43 -5.69
C ALA A 134 5.63 -56.19 -5.42
N THR A 135 6.76 -55.48 -5.42
CA THR A 135 8.08 -56.09 -5.16
C THR A 135 8.26 -56.51 -3.69
N SER A 136 7.73 -55.73 -2.73
CA SER A 136 7.83 -56.03 -1.29
C SER A 136 6.90 -57.15 -0.83
N TYR A 137 5.73 -57.31 -1.45
CA TYR A 137 4.85 -58.46 -1.19
C TYR A 137 5.34 -59.73 -1.88
N GLY A 138 6.06 -59.62 -3.00
CA GLY A 138 6.64 -60.75 -3.72
C GLY A 138 7.90 -61.35 -3.07
N ASN A 139 8.61 -60.60 -2.21
CA ASN A 139 9.87 -61.05 -1.60
C ASN A 139 9.92 -60.70 -0.10
N ALA A 140 9.79 -61.71 0.75
CA ALA A 140 9.79 -61.55 2.22
C ALA A 140 11.15 -61.11 2.79
N GLU A 141 12.25 -61.29 2.05
CA GLU A 141 13.61 -60.92 2.48
C GLU A 141 13.94 -59.43 2.30
N ILE A 142 13.06 -58.64 1.66
CA ILE A 142 13.31 -57.20 1.46
C ILE A 142 13.19 -56.48 2.80
N SER A 143 14.31 -55.93 3.27
CA SER A 143 14.37 -55.07 4.46
C SER A 143 13.37 -53.91 4.35
N ASN A 144 12.68 -53.62 5.45
CA ASN A 144 11.73 -52.50 5.52
C ASN A 144 12.39 -51.14 5.23
N ASN A 145 13.72 -51.03 5.36
CA ASN A 145 14.48 -49.82 5.00
C ASN A 145 14.43 -49.54 3.49
N PHE A 146 14.19 -50.56 2.65
CA PHE A 146 14.07 -50.40 1.20
C PHE A 146 12.79 -49.63 0.81
N ILE A 147 11.77 -49.60 1.67
CA ILE A 147 10.54 -48.84 1.44
C ILE A 147 10.80 -47.33 1.43
N TRP A 148 11.78 -46.87 2.23
CA TRP A 148 12.20 -45.47 2.25
C TRP A 148 12.91 -45.02 0.96
N LEU A 149 13.32 -45.95 0.08
CA LEU A 149 14.00 -45.64 -1.16
C LEU A 149 13.13 -44.77 -2.11
N ILE A 150 11.81 -44.88 -1.99
CA ILE A 150 10.82 -44.11 -2.78
C ILE A 150 10.98 -42.59 -2.55
N ASP A 151 11.27 -42.18 -1.32
CA ASP A 151 11.25 -40.78 -0.88
C ASP A 151 12.57 -40.04 -1.19
N ILE A 152 13.68 -40.76 -1.29
CA ILE A 152 15.03 -40.16 -1.41
C ILE A 152 15.17 -39.25 -2.62
N PRO A 153 14.85 -39.69 -3.86
CA PRO A 153 15.12 -38.86 -5.04
C PRO A 153 14.33 -37.56 -4.97
N ILE A 154 13.08 -37.66 -4.49
CA ILE A 154 12.18 -36.52 -4.32
C ILE A 154 12.72 -35.59 -3.23
N SER A 155 13.07 -36.12 -2.07
CA SER A 155 13.62 -35.35 -0.95
C SER A 155 14.92 -34.62 -1.34
N ILE A 156 15.82 -35.25 -2.11
CA ILE A 156 17.04 -34.62 -2.60
C ILE A 156 16.73 -33.51 -3.60
N VAL A 157 15.84 -33.76 -4.57
CA VAL A 157 15.42 -32.73 -5.55
C VAL A 157 14.79 -31.52 -4.83
N VAL A 158 13.97 -31.77 -3.82
CA VAL A 158 13.38 -30.71 -2.97
C VAL A 158 14.45 -29.97 -2.20
N ALA A 159 15.40 -30.67 -1.57
CA ALA A 159 16.49 -30.06 -0.81
C ALA A 159 17.39 -29.16 -1.67
N ILE A 160 17.74 -29.62 -2.89
CA ILE A 160 18.50 -28.83 -3.86
C ILE A 160 17.70 -27.60 -4.29
N SER A 161 16.40 -27.77 -4.56
CA SER A 161 15.54 -26.66 -4.97
C SER A 161 15.39 -25.62 -3.86
N LEU A 162 15.23 -26.06 -2.61
CA LEU A 162 15.24 -25.18 -1.45
C LEU A 162 16.56 -24.43 -1.31
N LEU A 163 17.70 -25.13 -1.45
CA LEU A 163 19.02 -24.50 -1.37
C LEU A 163 19.16 -23.35 -2.38
N PHE A 164 18.76 -23.58 -3.63
CA PHE A 164 18.85 -22.55 -4.66
C PHE A 164 17.85 -21.41 -4.43
N GLU A 165 16.57 -21.71 -4.23
CA GLU A 165 15.53 -20.68 -4.17
C GLU A 165 15.62 -19.84 -2.89
N LEU A 166 15.90 -20.46 -1.73
CA LEU A 166 16.13 -19.72 -0.48
C LEU A 166 17.38 -18.84 -0.59
N ASN A 167 18.49 -19.36 -1.11
CA ASN A 167 19.72 -18.58 -1.25
C ASN A 167 19.52 -17.39 -2.18
N LYS A 168 18.87 -17.57 -3.35
CA LYS A 168 18.52 -16.46 -4.24
C LYS A 168 17.66 -15.41 -3.56
N ALA A 169 16.64 -15.83 -2.81
CA ALA A 169 15.77 -14.92 -2.07
C ALA A 169 16.54 -14.14 -1.00
N PHE A 170 17.36 -14.81 -0.19
CA PHE A 170 18.15 -14.13 0.83
C PHE A 170 19.19 -13.17 0.24
N VAL A 171 19.83 -13.54 -0.86
CA VAL A 171 20.78 -12.66 -1.59
C VAL A 171 20.07 -11.44 -2.15
N SER A 172 18.90 -11.60 -2.79
CA SER A 172 18.13 -10.45 -3.29
C SER A 172 17.71 -9.47 -2.19
N ARG A 173 17.61 -9.95 -0.95
CA ARG A 173 17.23 -9.17 0.22
C ARG A 173 18.43 -8.70 1.05
N GLN A 174 19.64 -8.78 0.50
CA GLN A 174 20.90 -8.38 1.16
C GLN A 174 21.22 -9.15 2.47
N MET A 175 20.63 -10.33 2.68
CA MET A 175 20.88 -11.18 3.85
C MET A 175 21.93 -12.26 3.56
N LYS A 176 23.14 -11.85 3.19
CA LYS A 176 24.22 -12.78 2.77
C LYS A 176 24.58 -13.84 3.83
N PHE A 177 24.43 -13.52 5.12
CA PHE A 177 24.68 -14.45 6.22
C PHE A 177 23.75 -15.68 6.23
N MET A 178 22.59 -15.59 5.56
CA MET A 178 21.62 -16.68 5.49
C MET A 178 22.05 -17.82 4.56
N TYR A 179 23.15 -17.66 3.81
CA TYR A 179 23.76 -18.74 3.04
C TYR A 179 24.13 -19.93 3.93
N LEU A 180 24.77 -19.67 5.08
CA LEU A 180 25.25 -20.73 5.98
C LEU A 180 24.08 -21.56 6.57
N PRO A 181 23.03 -20.95 7.18
CA PRO A 181 21.83 -21.70 7.58
C PRO A 181 21.15 -22.46 6.44
N THR A 182 21.10 -21.91 5.23
CA THR A 182 20.48 -22.58 4.08
C THR A 182 21.29 -23.80 3.62
N PHE A 183 22.63 -23.68 3.60
CA PHE A 183 23.53 -24.78 3.29
C PHE A 183 23.52 -25.86 4.40
N ALA A 184 23.46 -25.44 5.67
CA ALA A 184 23.30 -26.36 6.80
C ALA A 184 21.99 -27.14 6.70
N LEU A 185 20.88 -26.50 6.32
CA LEU A 185 19.61 -27.17 6.06
C LEU A 185 19.77 -28.27 5.01
N PHE A 186 20.40 -27.95 3.88
CA PHE A 186 20.66 -28.92 2.82
C PHE A 186 21.45 -30.13 3.33
N ILE A 187 22.56 -29.90 4.04
CA ILE A 187 23.38 -30.97 4.61
C ILE A 187 22.58 -31.82 5.59
N LEU A 188 21.81 -31.20 6.49
CA LEU A 188 21.01 -31.92 7.47
C LEU A 188 19.94 -32.80 6.81
N ILE A 189 19.32 -32.33 5.71
CA ILE A 189 18.38 -33.16 4.93
C ILE A 189 19.12 -34.36 4.32
N VAL A 190 20.29 -34.15 3.69
CA VAL A 190 21.08 -35.24 3.09
C VAL A 190 21.48 -36.28 4.14
N ILE A 191 21.94 -35.85 5.32
CA ILE A 191 22.29 -36.76 6.42
C ILE A 191 21.05 -37.50 6.94
N ALA A 192 19.93 -36.81 7.16
CA ALA A 192 18.70 -37.44 7.64
C ALA A 192 18.14 -38.48 6.67
N VAL A 193 18.17 -38.18 5.36
CA VAL A 193 17.73 -39.11 4.32
C VAL A 193 18.70 -40.30 4.22
N SER A 194 20.01 -40.07 4.31
CA SER A 194 21.02 -41.13 4.28
C SER A 194 20.89 -42.07 5.49
N HIS A 195 20.63 -41.51 6.68
CA HIS A 195 20.45 -42.27 7.92
C HIS A 195 19.32 -43.30 7.83
N ARG A 196 18.22 -42.97 7.13
CA ARG A 196 17.06 -43.88 6.95
C ARG A 196 17.35 -45.11 6.09
N ILE A 197 18.37 -45.06 5.23
CA ILE A 197 18.67 -46.10 4.24
C ILE A 197 19.59 -47.15 4.82
N ILE A 198 20.62 -46.70 5.55
CA ILE A 198 21.72 -47.56 5.93
C ILE A 198 21.19 -48.63 6.91
N PRO A 199 21.26 -49.93 6.55
CA PRO A 199 20.82 -51.00 7.44
C PRO A 199 21.60 -50.93 8.74
N GLN A 200 20.90 -50.98 9.88
CA GLN A 200 21.52 -50.87 11.20
C GLN A 200 22.62 -51.93 11.35
N ASP A 201 22.40 -53.12 10.85
CA ASP A 201 23.29 -54.28 10.89
C ASP A 201 24.68 -54.02 10.27
N LYS A 202 24.77 -53.14 9.26
CA LYS A 202 26.04 -52.76 8.62
C LYS A 202 26.78 -51.65 9.35
N VAL A 203 26.06 -50.82 10.12
CA VAL A 203 26.63 -49.69 10.86
C VAL A 203 27.22 -50.14 12.19
N LEU A 204 26.61 -51.14 12.83
CA LEU A 204 27.07 -51.72 14.09
C LEU A 204 28.52 -52.24 14.04
N GLN A 205 29.07 -52.48 12.85
CA GLN A 205 30.47 -52.86 12.64
C GLN A 205 31.45 -51.70 12.87
N TYR A 206 30.99 -50.45 12.79
CA TYR A 206 31.84 -49.26 12.80
C TYR A 206 31.42 -48.23 13.86
N ILE A 207 30.14 -48.19 14.24
CA ILE A 207 29.56 -47.18 15.11
C ILE A 207 28.58 -47.84 16.08
N ASP A 208 28.60 -47.39 17.33
CA ASP A 208 27.65 -47.83 18.35
C ASP A 208 26.18 -47.54 17.97
N GLN A 209 25.27 -48.46 18.32
CA GLN A 209 23.86 -48.39 17.96
C GLN A 209 23.17 -47.16 18.55
N GLN A 210 23.50 -46.84 19.81
CA GLN A 210 22.88 -45.74 20.52
C GLN A 210 23.32 -44.42 19.91
N PHE A 211 24.61 -44.29 19.59
CA PHE A 211 25.13 -43.11 18.88
C PHE A 211 24.48 -42.94 17.50
N TRP A 212 24.38 -44.01 16.70
CA TRP A 212 23.75 -43.94 15.38
C TRP A 212 22.27 -43.54 15.46
N SER A 213 21.51 -44.12 16.38
CA SER A 213 20.10 -43.76 16.59
C SER A 213 19.93 -42.33 17.10
N MET A 214 20.83 -41.86 17.96
CA MET A 214 20.81 -40.49 18.50
C MET A 214 21.13 -39.47 17.40
N LEU A 215 22.16 -39.73 16.59
CA LEU A 215 22.54 -38.87 15.47
C LEU A 215 21.35 -38.68 14.50
N GLY A 216 20.73 -39.78 14.07
CA GLY A 216 19.57 -39.73 13.18
C GLY A 216 18.42 -38.90 13.73
N SER A 217 18.06 -39.10 15.01
CA SER A 217 16.99 -38.36 15.66
C SER A 217 17.30 -36.86 15.79
N ILE A 218 18.53 -36.52 16.21
CA ILE A 218 18.97 -35.12 16.32
C ILE A 218 18.96 -34.43 14.95
N THR A 219 19.52 -35.08 13.93
CA THR A 219 19.52 -34.53 12.57
C THR A 219 18.09 -34.35 12.05
N ALA A 220 17.23 -35.35 12.27
CA ALA A 220 15.84 -35.32 11.82
C ALA A 220 15.01 -34.21 12.48
N ILE A 221 15.25 -33.89 13.75
CA ILE A 221 14.60 -32.77 14.44
C ILE A 221 15.22 -31.45 13.98
N SER A 222 16.55 -31.39 13.90
CA SER A 222 17.30 -30.16 13.61
C SER A 222 16.95 -29.57 12.25
N PHE A 223 16.86 -30.40 11.20
CA PHE A 223 16.52 -29.88 9.87
C PHE A 223 15.09 -29.33 9.83
N LYS A 224 14.12 -29.98 10.50
CA LYS A 224 12.72 -29.50 10.52
C LYS A 224 12.63 -28.16 11.24
N PHE A 225 13.33 -28.02 12.36
CA PHE A 225 13.37 -26.75 13.09
C PHE A 225 14.03 -25.64 12.27
N LEU A 226 15.20 -25.93 11.68
CA LEU A 226 15.92 -24.98 10.84
C LEU A 226 15.10 -24.58 9.61
N PHE A 227 14.37 -25.51 9.00
CA PHE A 227 13.45 -25.26 7.90
C PHE A 227 12.32 -24.29 8.30
N ILE A 228 11.65 -24.56 9.42
CA ILE A 228 10.61 -23.68 9.97
C ILE A 228 11.16 -22.28 10.25
N LEU A 229 12.35 -22.20 10.87
CA LEU A 229 13.01 -20.95 11.20
C LEU A 229 13.35 -20.14 9.94
N LEU A 230 14.02 -20.75 8.96
CA LEU A 230 14.42 -20.12 7.71
C LEU A 230 13.23 -19.53 6.97
N PHE A 231 12.14 -20.29 6.87
CA PHE A 231 10.95 -19.82 6.17
C PHE A 231 10.20 -18.76 6.98
N SER A 232 10.17 -18.86 8.31
CA SER A 232 9.61 -17.80 9.16
C SER A 232 10.37 -16.49 9.00
N ILE A 233 11.71 -16.54 8.91
CA ILE A 233 12.55 -15.38 8.59
C ILE A 233 12.23 -14.86 7.19
N LEU A 234 12.06 -15.74 6.20
CA LEU A 234 11.71 -15.36 4.84
C LEU A 234 10.37 -14.62 4.79
N LEU A 235 9.34 -15.11 5.49
CA LEU A 235 8.04 -14.45 5.60
C LEU A 235 8.14 -13.08 6.29
N TYR A 236 8.87 -13.01 7.41
CA TYR A 236 9.00 -11.77 8.17
C TYR A 236 9.84 -10.71 7.43
N SER A 237 10.94 -11.13 6.82
CA SER A 237 11.79 -10.27 6.02
C SER A 237 11.04 -9.68 4.83
N TRP A 238 10.21 -10.50 4.15
CA TRP A 238 9.38 -10.01 3.05
C TRP A 238 8.43 -8.93 3.52
N LYS A 239 7.75 -9.15 4.66
CA LYS A 239 6.85 -8.16 5.24
C LYS A 239 7.57 -6.83 5.54
N PHE A 240 8.77 -6.90 6.09
CA PHE A 240 9.57 -5.70 6.37
C PHE A 240 9.95 -4.93 5.10
N LEU A 241 10.33 -5.64 4.04
CA LEU A 241 10.63 -5.04 2.73
C LEU A 241 9.38 -4.40 2.10
N SER A 242 8.25 -5.11 2.10
CA SER A 242 6.98 -4.63 1.56
C SER A 242 6.48 -3.38 2.29
N GLU A 243 6.54 -3.36 3.64
CA GLU A 243 6.17 -2.19 4.44
C GLU A 243 7.06 -0.98 4.11
N LYS A 244 8.36 -1.20 3.93
CA LYS A 244 9.31 -0.14 3.55
C LYS A 244 9.04 0.41 2.15
N GLU A 245 8.78 -0.45 1.16
CA GLU A 245 8.44 -0.04 -0.20
C GLU A 245 7.12 0.76 -0.25
N GLN A 246 6.11 0.30 0.48
CA GLN A 246 4.84 1.01 0.60
C GLN A 246 5.04 2.39 1.23
N GLN A 247 5.85 2.47 2.28
CA GLN A 247 6.15 3.74 2.95
C GLN A 247 6.93 4.69 2.03
N GLN A 248 7.87 4.18 1.24
CA GLN A 248 8.61 4.97 0.25
C GLN A 248 7.69 5.49 -0.87
N SER A 249 6.74 4.68 -1.34
CA SER A 249 5.74 5.09 -2.35
C SER A 249 4.83 6.20 -1.83
N ILE A 250 4.39 6.10 -0.56
CA ILE A 250 3.57 7.13 0.09
C ILE A 250 4.35 8.45 0.21
N THR A 251 5.63 8.39 0.62
CA THR A 251 6.50 9.56 0.70
C THR A 251 6.66 10.24 -0.65
N GLN A 252 6.91 9.49 -1.73
CA GLN A 252 7.01 10.05 -3.09
C GLN A 252 5.69 10.72 -3.54
N LYS A 253 4.54 10.10 -3.25
CA LYS A 253 3.23 10.71 -3.57
C LYS A 253 3.02 12.02 -2.81
N LEU A 254 3.36 12.05 -1.52
CA LEU A 254 3.29 13.25 -0.69
C LEU A 254 4.24 14.35 -1.19
N GLU A 255 5.44 13.99 -1.63
CA GLU A 255 6.42 14.93 -2.20
C GLU A 255 5.91 15.58 -3.49
N VAL A 256 5.29 14.78 -4.38
CA VAL A 256 4.64 15.29 -5.60
C VAL A 256 3.42 16.17 -5.28
N GLN A 257 2.63 15.84 -4.27
CA GLN A 257 1.51 16.69 -3.85
C GLN A 257 1.99 18.00 -3.23
N ASN A 258 3.02 17.97 -2.38
CA ASN A 258 3.60 19.16 -1.77
C ASN A 258 4.21 20.09 -2.81
N SER A 259 4.90 19.57 -3.82
CA SER A 259 5.45 20.41 -4.89
C SER A 259 4.34 21.07 -5.72
N LYS A 260 3.25 20.36 -6.03
CA LYS A 260 2.07 20.94 -6.69
C LYS A 260 1.40 22.02 -5.85
N LEU A 261 1.24 21.78 -4.55
CA LEU A 261 0.67 22.76 -3.61
C LEU A 261 1.53 24.02 -3.53
N ARG A 262 2.85 23.88 -3.40
CA ARG A 262 3.78 25.03 -3.42
C ARG A 262 3.66 25.85 -4.70
N ASN A 263 3.66 25.21 -5.86
CA ASN A 263 3.50 25.91 -7.14
C ASN A 263 2.14 26.62 -7.25
N THR A 264 1.10 26.10 -6.61
CA THR A 264 -0.24 26.72 -6.60
C THR A 264 -0.25 27.93 -5.67
N ILE A 265 0.37 27.82 -4.49
CA ILE A 265 0.53 28.94 -3.54
C ILE A 265 1.30 30.08 -4.20
N GLU A 266 2.44 29.79 -4.84
CA GLU A 266 3.27 30.79 -5.52
C GLU A 266 2.49 31.53 -6.64
N LYS A 267 1.70 30.79 -7.43
CA LYS A 267 0.83 31.41 -8.45
C LYS A 267 -0.25 32.31 -7.85
N LEU A 268 -0.84 31.90 -6.72
CA LEU A 268 -1.86 32.69 -6.03
C LEU A 268 -1.26 33.94 -5.38
N GLU A 269 -0.05 33.85 -4.83
CA GLU A 269 0.68 35.01 -4.30
C GLU A 269 0.97 36.03 -5.40
N LEU A 270 1.52 35.60 -6.55
CA LEU A 270 1.75 36.47 -7.70
C LEU A 270 0.46 37.12 -8.23
N ALA A 271 -0.63 36.36 -8.30
CA ALA A 271 -1.93 36.90 -8.71
C ALA A 271 -2.45 37.95 -7.69
N ASN A 272 -2.30 37.69 -6.40
CA ASN A 272 -2.69 38.64 -5.35
C ASN A 272 -1.86 39.92 -5.40
N GLU A 273 -0.55 39.84 -5.61
CA GLU A 273 0.31 41.03 -5.81
C GLU A 273 -0.17 41.87 -7.00
N SER A 274 -0.46 41.22 -8.14
CA SER A 274 -0.99 41.90 -9.32
C SER A 274 -2.36 42.56 -9.07
N HIS A 275 -3.25 41.88 -8.34
CA HIS A 275 -4.54 42.45 -7.94
C HIS A 275 -4.38 43.66 -7.01
N LEU A 276 -3.44 43.61 -6.06
CA LEU A 276 -3.16 44.74 -5.16
C LEU A 276 -2.66 45.96 -5.95
N ASP A 277 -1.78 45.77 -6.93
CA ASP A 277 -1.32 46.83 -7.81
C ASP A 277 -2.46 47.43 -8.64
N THR A 278 -3.35 46.58 -9.16
CA THR A 278 -4.55 47.01 -9.89
C THR A 278 -5.50 47.82 -9.00
N ILE A 279 -5.72 47.39 -7.76
CA ILE A 279 -6.54 48.13 -6.79
C ILE A 279 -5.90 49.50 -6.48
N LYS A 280 -4.58 49.53 -6.33
CA LYS A 280 -3.84 50.77 -6.04
C LYS A 280 -3.93 51.77 -7.20
N SER A 281 -3.82 51.30 -8.44
CA SER A 281 -3.96 52.15 -9.63
C SER A 281 -5.39 52.67 -9.78
N LEU A 282 -6.40 51.81 -9.65
CA LEU A 282 -7.82 52.21 -9.69
C LEU A 282 -8.16 53.24 -8.61
N LYS A 283 -7.65 53.06 -7.39
CA LYS A 283 -7.85 54.02 -6.29
C LYS A 283 -7.26 55.39 -6.63
N LYS A 284 -6.11 55.43 -7.32
CA LYS A 284 -5.49 56.69 -7.80
C LYS A 284 -6.35 57.36 -8.87
N SER A 285 -6.78 56.61 -9.88
CA SER A 285 -7.64 57.14 -10.96
C SER A 285 -8.97 57.67 -10.44
N ILE A 286 -9.61 56.99 -9.48
CA ILE A 286 -10.84 57.49 -8.83
C ILE A 286 -10.58 58.81 -8.10
N LYS A 287 -9.43 58.95 -7.42
CA LYS A 287 -9.07 60.20 -6.73
C LYS A 287 -8.88 61.36 -7.72
N GLU A 288 -8.20 61.11 -8.83
CA GLU A 288 -7.96 62.09 -9.90
C GLU A 288 -9.27 62.51 -10.58
N LEU A 289 -10.15 61.55 -10.89
CA LEU A 289 -11.49 61.81 -11.43
C LEU A 289 -12.33 62.65 -10.45
N ARG A 290 -12.32 62.33 -9.15
CA ARG A 290 -13.04 63.14 -8.15
C ARG A 290 -12.49 64.56 -8.03
N GLN A 291 -11.20 64.79 -8.23
CA GLN A 291 -10.61 66.12 -8.19
C GLN A 291 -10.97 66.94 -9.44
N THR A 292 -10.94 66.32 -10.62
CA THR A 292 -11.33 66.97 -11.89
C THR A 292 -12.83 67.22 -12.01
N THR A 293 -13.66 66.48 -11.27
CA THR A 293 -15.12 66.67 -11.23
C THR A 293 -15.57 67.68 -10.16
N LYS A 294 -14.65 68.38 -9.46
CA LYS A 294 -15.05 69.51 -8.60
C LYS A 294 -15.49 70.67 -9.49
N ILE A 295 -16.81 70.91 -9.53
CA ILE A 295 -17.42 71.99 -10.31
C ILE A 295 -17.24 73.30 -9.52
N GLU A 296 -16.32 74.14 -9.96
CA GLU A 296 -16.12 75.48 -9.40
C GLU A 296 -17.12 76.46 -10.06
N LEU A 297 -18.13 76.87 -9.30
CA LEU A 297 -19.10 77.88 -9.71
C LEU A 297 -18.60 79.26 -9.29
N SER A 298 -18.81 80.28 -10.13
CA SER A 298 -18.51 81.66 -9.76
C SER A 298 -19.47 82.15 -8.66
N ASP A 299 -19.07 83.16 -7.87
CA ASP A 299 -19.92 83.66 -6.79
C ASP A 299 -21.29 84.16 -7.29
N ARG A 300 -21.33 84.73 -8.51
CA ARG A 300 -22.59 85.12 -9.15
C ARG A 300 -23.46 83.92 -9.54
N GLN A 301 -22.86 82.82 -9.99
CA GLN A 301 -23.59 81.58 -10.30
C GLN A 301 -24.12 80.90 -9.03
N LYS A 302 -23.36 80.96 -7.92
CA LYS A 302 -23.81 80.48 -6.60
C LYS A 302 -25.01 81.28 -6.10
N GLU A 303 -24.98 82.60 -6.25
CA GLU A 303 -26.10 83.48 -5.90
C GLU A 303 -27.33 83.18 -6.76
N VAL A 304 -27.18 83.03 -8.08
CA VAL A 304 -28.26 82.61 -8.99
C VAL A 304 -28.88 81.27 -8.56
N LEU A 305 -28.05 80.29 -8.17
CA LEU A 305 -28.55 79.01 -7.63
C LEU A 305 -29.24 79.18 -6.28
N GLY A 306 -28.77 80.08 -5.42
CA GLY A 306 -29.41 80.37 -4.14
C GLY A 306 -30.81 80.98 -4.30
N TYR A 307 -30.97 81.97 -5.18
CA TYR A 307 -32.29 82.52 -5.52
C TYR A 307 -33.20 81.47 -6.16
N LEU A 308 -32.62 80.59 -6.99
CA LEU A 308 -33.35 79.47 -7.56
C LEU A 308 -33.76 78.43 -6.50
N ALA A 309 -32.94 78.18 -5.48
CA ALA A 309 -33.29 77.28 -4.37
C ALA A 309 -34.45 77.82 -3.54
N TYR A 310 -34.53 79.14 -3.35
CA TYR A 310 -35.55 79.79 -2.55
C TYR A 310 -36.87 79.97 -3.30
N TYR A 311 -36.82 80.52 -4.52
CA TYR A 311 -38.01 80.88 -5.30
C TYR A 311 -38.37 79.90 -6.42
N GLY A 312 -37.52 78.91 -6.72
CA GLY A 312 -37.64 78.10 -7.93
C GLY A 312 -38.92 77.27 -8.04
N ASP A 313 -39.55 76.94 -6.91
CA ASP A 313 -40.79 76.17 -6.87
C ASP A 313 -42.02 77.07 -7.14
N ASP A 314 -41.97 78.34 -6.73
CA ASP A 314 -43.12 79.25 -6.72
C ASP A 314 -43.08 80.32 -7.81
N LYS A 315 -41.87 80.68 -8.29
CA LYS A 315 -41.65 81.75 -9.26
C LYS A 315 -41.03 81.24 -10.56
N SER A 316 -41.40 81.87 -11.66
CA SER A 316 -40.80 81.71 -12.99
C SER A 316 -39.40 82.36 -13.05
N TYR A 317 -38.59 81.98 -14.04
CA TYR A 317 -37.24 82.57 -14.19
C TYR A 317 -37.26 84.08 -14.42
N THR A 318 -38.32 84.62 -15.00
CA THR A 318 -38.52 86.05 -15.19
C THR A 318 -38.74 86.76 -13.86
N GLU A 319 -39.61 86.22 -13.01
CA GLU A 319 -39.89 86.78 -11.68
C GLU A 319 -38.67 86.66 -10.74
N ILE A 320 -37.89 85.58 -10.84
CA ILE A 320 -36.65 85.44 -10.06
C ILE A 320 -35.58 86.44 -10.53
N ALA A 321 -35.49 86.73 -11.83
CA ALA A 321 -34.56 87.74 -12.35
C ALA A 321 -34.90 89.14 -11.80
N GLU A 322 -36.19 89.47 -11.69
CA GLU A 322 -36.68 90.71 -11.09
C GLU A 322 -36.31 90.80 -9.59
N GLU A 323 -36.52 89.72 -8.82
CA GLU A 323 -36.12 89.66 -7.40
C GLU A 323 -34.60 89.82 -7.21
N MET A 324 -33.80 89.36 -8.17
CA MET A 324 -32.35 89.52 -8.20
C MET A 324 -31.89 90.88 -8.73
N ASN A 325 -32.81 91.77 -9.15
CA ASN A 325 -32.53 93.04 -9.83
C ASN A 325 -31.58 92.88 -11.03
N ILE A 326 -31.77 91.85 -11.85
CA ILE A 326 -31.04 91.66 -13.11
C ILE A 326 -31.96 91.47 -14.31
N SER A 327 -31.41 91.64 -15.51
CA SER A 327 -32.14 91.33 -16.72
C SER A 327 -32.47 89.84 -16.81
N VAL A 328 -33.62 89.53 -17.38
CA VAL A 328 -34.07 88.15 -17.67
C VAL A 328 -33.02 87.41 -18.50
N ASP A 329 -32.44 88.06 -19.51
CA ASP A 329 -31.40 87.48 -20.35
C ASP A 329 -30.11 87.18 -19.55
N GLY A 330 -29.74 88.04 -18.61
CA GLY A 330 -28.61 87.83 -17.71
C GLY A 330 -28.82 86.61 -16.80
N PHE A 331 -30.01 86.48 -16.22
CA PHE A 331 -30.37 85.32 -15.40
C PHE A 331 -30.37 84.03 -16.23
N GLN A 332 -30.98 84.04 -17.42
CA GLN A 332 -31.01 82.89 -18.31
C GLN A 332 -29.61 82.48 -18.78
N THR A 333 -28.72 83.44 -19.04
CA THR A 333 -27.33 83.17 -19.42
C THR A 333 -26.58 82.43 -18.30
N HIS A 334 -26.73 82.87 -17.05
CA HIS A 334 -26.14 82.16 -15.91
C HIS A 334 -26.74 80.77 -15.73
N ILE A 335 -28.07 80.61 -15.83
CA ILE A 335 -28.72 79.30 -15.77
C ILE A 335 -28.19 78.36 -16.87
N TYR A 336 -28.01 78.85 -18.09
CA TYR A 336 -27.46 78.05 -19.19
C TYR A 336 -26.02 77.61 -18.91
N GLN A 337 -25.15 78.52 -18.45
CA GLN A 337 -23.77 78.21 -18.08
C GLN A 337 -23.71 77.16 -16.96
N ILE A 338 -24.56 77.31 -15.94
CA ILE A 338 -24.65 76.38 -14.81
C ILE A 338 -25.15 75.00 -15.28
N LYS A 339 -26.19 74.95 -16.13
CA LYS A 339 -26.67 73.69 -16.72
C LYS A 339 -25.56 72.98 -17.50
N LYS A 340 -24.77 73.74 -18.28
CA LYS A 340 -23.63 73.19 -19.02
C LYS A 340 -22.54 72.66 -18.09
N MET A 341 -22.22 73.36 -17.01
CA MET A 341 -21.22 72.92 -16.02
C MET A 341 -21.68 71.68 -15.24
N LEU A 342 -22.98 71.58 -14.94
CA LEU A 342 -23.59 70.46 -14.21
C LEU A 342 -24.06 69.31 -15.13
N ASN A 343 -23.83 69.40 -16.44
CA ASN A 343 -24.35 68.47 -17.46
C ASN A 343 -25.87 68.20 -17.36
N VAL A 344 -26.65 69.22 -16.98
CA VAL A 344 -28.12 69.15 -16.87
C VAL A 344 -28.77 69.48 -18.22
N SER A 345 -29.60 68.58 -18.75
CA SER A 345 -30.31 68.75 -20.03
C SER A 345 -31.75 68.22 -19.98
N GLY A 346 -32.61 68.69 -20.89
CA GLY A 346 -34.01 68.25 -21.03
C GLY A 346 -35.06 69.09 -20.27
N ALA A 347 -36.34 68.72 -20.44
CA ALA A 347 -37.50 69.46 -19.94
C ALA A 347 -37.58 69.57 -18.40
N GLY A 348 -36.95 68.63 -17.67
CA GLY A 348 -36.86 68.64 -16.20
C GLY A 348 -35.72 69.49 -15.63
N GLY A 349 -34.98 70.23 -16.47
CA GLY A 349 -33.75 70.91 -16.06
C GLY A 349 -33.91 71.97 -14.97
N LYS A 350 -35.09 72.58 -14.79
CA LYS A 350 -35.33 73.53 -13.69
C LYS A 350 -35.37 72.81 -12.33
N GLY A 351 -36.09 71.71 -12.22
CA GLY A 351 -36.22 70.93 -10.97
C GLY A 351 -34.90 70.30 -10.52
N GLN A 352 -34.08 69.84 -11.48
CA GLN A 352 -32.74 69.30 -11.19
C GLN A 352 -31.81 70.37 -10.61
N LEU A 353 -31.85 71.60 -11.14
CA LEU A 353 -31.08 72.72 -10.60
C LEU A 353 -31.56 73.14 -9.21
N ILE A 354 -32.88 73.16 -8.95
CA ILE A 354 -33.43 73.49 -7.63
C ILE A 354 -32.97 72.44 -6.60
N THR A 355 -33.05 71.16 -6.95
CA THR A 355 -32.61 70.05 -6.08
C THR A 355 -31.12 70.17 -5.80
N PHE A 356 -30.30 70.34 -6.84
CA PHE A 356 -28.85 70.56 -6.70
C PHE A 356 -28.55 71.78 -5.82
N ALA A 357 -29.30 72.87 -6.00
CA ALA A 357 -29.10 74.10 -5.26
C ALA A 357 -29.41 73.96 -3.76
N LYS A 358 -30.50 73.26 -3.42
CA LYS A 358 -30.90 72.96 -2.04
C LYS A 358 -29.96 71.96 -1.37
N THR A 359 -29.56 70.89 -2.06
CA THR A 359 -28.68 69.84 -1.51
C THR A 359 -27.27 70.35 -1.19
N ASN A 360 -26.77 71.33 -1.94
CA ASN A 360 -25.44 71.93 -1.73
C ASN A 360 -25.49 73.25 -0.94
N ASP A 361 -26.63 73.56 -0.32
CA ASP A 361 -26.86 74.72 0.53
C ASP A 361 -26.43 76.06 -0.12
N PHE A 362 -26.84 76.30 -1.36
CA PHE A 362 -26.54 77.57 -2.04
C PHE A 362 -27.39 78.75 -1.53
N LEU A 363 -28.38 78.51 -0.66
CA LEU A 363 -29.15 79.55 0.03
C LEU A 363 -28.24 80.49 0.83
N GLN A 364 -27.10 80.00 1.34
CA GLN A 364 -26.13 80.80 2.07
C GLN A 364 -25.53 81.97 1.27
N PHE A 365 -25.60 81.93 -0.07
CA PHE A 365 -25.12 83.00 -0.95
C PHE A 365 -26.20 84.05 -1.26
N THR A 366 -27.31 84.02 -0.52
CA THR A 366 -28.42 84.97 -0.66
C THR A 366 -28.73 85.65 0.68
N PRO A 367 -29.37 86.82 0.67
CA PRO A 367 -29.81 87.50 1.88
C PRO A 367 -30.96 86.78 2.62
N PHE A 368 -31.50 85.68 2.08
CA PHE A 368 -32.62 84.93 2.67
C PHE A 368 -32.20 83.91 3.73
N ARG A 369 -30.91 83.89 4.11
CA ARG A 369 -30.40 83.04 5.17
C ARG A 369 -31.05 83.43 6.51
N LYS A 370 -31.82 82.51 7.09
CA LYS A 370 -32.15 82.52 8.52
C LYS A 370 -31.18 81.63 9.28
#